data_AF-A0A8J4TFS5-F1
#
_entry.id   AF-A0A8J4TFS5-F1
#
_cell.length_a   1.000
_cell.length_b   1.000
_cell.length_c   1.000
_cell.angle_alpha   90.00
_cell.angle_beta   90.00
_cell.angle_gamma   90.00
#
_symmetry.space_group_name_H-M   'P 1'
#
loop_
_entity.id
_entity.type
_entity.pdbx_description
1 polymer ?
#
loop_
_entity_poly.entity_id
_entity_poly.type
_entity_poly.pdbx_seq_one_letter_code
_entity_poly.pdbx_strand_id
1 'polypeptide(L)'
;VLDEESCWSVTYSTQTICCLIGSSMDIHSYYTFPERYKVTKVLWFIKVKADGEPVDVREDEEYQGRVQYTQSSQNNCSLRITNLTERDAQTYRFRFYTDGGDYTGEPGVSLSVT
;
A
#
# COMPACT_ATOMS: atom_id res chain seq x y z
N VAL A 1 -22.02 -0.98 -24.84
CA VAL A 1 -21.22 0.12 -24.27
C VAL A 1 -20.55 -0.50 -23.06
N LEU A 2 -19.24 -0.78 -23.13
CA LEU A 2 -18.52 -1.31 -21.98
C LEU A 2 -18.14 -0.09 -21.15
N ASP A 3 -18.70 0.01 -19.95
CA ASP A 3 -18.51 1.14 -19.05
C ASP A 3 -17.01 1.29 -18.69
N GLU A 4 -16.35 2.28 -19.26
CA GLU A 4 -14.94 2.64 -18.99
C GLU A 4 -14.69 3.14 -17.55
N GLU A 5 -15.73 3.21 -16.72
CA GLU A 5 -15.67 3.68 -15.33
C GLU A 5 -15.13 2.61 -14.35
N SER A 6 -15.00 1.33 -14.74
CA SER A 6 -14.66 0.22 -13.84
C SER A 6 -13.21 -0.29 -13.95
N CYS A 7 -12.28 0.47 -14.54
CA CYS A 7 -10.91 -0.04 -14.79
C CYS A 7 -9.92 0.19 -13.62
N TRP A 8 -10.32 0.97 -12.61
CA TRP A 8 -9.48 1.27 -11.46
C TRP A 8 -9.66 0.24 -10.37
N SER A 9 -8.57 -0.41 -9.95
CA SER A 9 -8.62 -1.36 -8.85
C SER A 9 -7.27 -1.47 -8.15
N VAL A 10 -7.32 -1.91 -6.90
CA VAL A 10 -6.16 -2.41 -6.14
C VAL A 10 -6.58 -3.74 -5.53
N THR A 11 -5.77 -4.76 -5.75
CA THR A 11 -5.94 -6.09 -5.15
C THR A 11 -4.73 -6.42 -4.30
N TYR A 12 -4.98 -6.96 -3.11
CA TYR A 12 -3.94 -7.47 -2.22
C TYR A 12 -3.86 -9.00 -2.31
N SER A 13 -2.65 -9.56 -2.19
CA SER A 13 -2.49 -11.02 -2.12
C SER A 13 -3.19 -11.64 -0.91
N THR A 14 -3.22 -10.89 0.20
CA THR A 14 -3.77 -11.30 1.49
C THR A 14 -4.40 -10.09 2.16
N GLN A 15 -5.49 -10.30 2.91
CA GLN A 15 -6.15 -9.24 3.68
C GLN A 15 -5.73 -9.22 5.16
N THR A 16 -5.25 -10.36 5.67
CA THR A 16 -4.77 -10.49 7.05
C THR A 16 -3.44 -11.23 7.04
N ILE A 17 -2.47 -10.72 7.80
CA ILE A 17 -1.15 -11.31 7.97
C ILE A 17 -0.87 -11.42 9.46
N CYS A 18 -0.29 -12.53 9.89
CA CYS A 18 0.20 -12.72 11.25
C CYS A 18 1.71 -12.98 11.21
N CYS A 19 2.47 -12.20 11.99
CA CYS A 19 3.92 -12.28 12.04
C CYS A 19 4.43 -12.27 13.48
N LEU A 20 5.65 -12.78 13.67
CA LEU A 20 6.31 -12.75 14.97
C LEU A 20 7.05 -11.43 15.19
N ILE A 21 7.18 -11.00 16.44
CA ILE A 21 8.06 -9.88 16.81
C ILE A 21 9.49 -10.15 16.31
N GLY A 22 10.14 -9.13 15.74
CA GLY A 22 11.48 -9.19 15.16
C GLY A 22 11.56 -9.80 13.76
N SER A 23 10.46 -10.37 13.26
CA SER A 23 10.41 -10.94 11.90
C SER A 23 10.21 -9.87 10.82
N SER A 24 9.95 -10.29 9.58
CA SER A 24 9.63 -9.41 8.45
C SER A 24 8.35 -9.86 7.79
N MET A 25 7.63 -8.91 7.19
CA MET A 25 6.46 -9.18 6.36
C MET A 25 6.59 -8.55 4.97
N ASP A 26 5.89 -9.12 4.01
CA ASP A 26 5.74 -8.60 2.65
C ASP A 26 4.25 -8.53 2.29
N ILE A 27 3.76 -7.33 1.99
CA ILE A 27 2.40 -7.09 1.49
C ILE A 27 2.48 -6.85 -0.01
N HIS A 28 1.86 -7.72 -0.80
CA HIS A 28 1.86 -7.60 -2.24
C HIS A 28 0.57 -6.91 -2.70
N SER A 29 0.72 -5.83 -3.47
CA SER A 29 -0.41 -5.17 -4.13
C SER A 29 -0.24 -5.18 -5.65
N TYR A 30 -1.38 -5.30 -6.31
CA TYR A 30 -1.53 -5.22 -7.75
C TYR A 30 -2.60 -4.20 -8.06
N TYR A 31 -2.40 -3.37 -9.09
CA TYR A 31 -3.34 -2.31 -9.39
C TYR A 31 -3.55 -2.11 -10.89
N THR A 32 -4.78 -1.76 -11.25
CA THR A 32 -5.20 -1.49 -12.64
C THR A 32 -5.71 -0.08 -12.75
N PHE A 33 -5.52 0.51 -13.92
CA PHE A 33 -6.02 1.83 -14.31
C PHE A 33 -6.04 1.91 -15.84
N PRO A 34 -6.80 2.84 -16.45
CA PRO A 34 -6.82 3.01 -17.90
C PRO A 34 -5.43 3.28 -18.49
N GLU A 35 -5.05 2.56 -19.55
CA GLU A 35 -3.70 2.63 -20.18
C GLU A 35 -3.30 4.02 -20.69
N ARG A 36 -4.28 4.90 -20.92
CA ARG A 36 -4.04 6.29 -21.32
C ARG A 36 -3.33 7.12 -20.24
N TYR A 37 -3.36 6.67 -18.99
CA TYR A 37 -2.74 7.36 -17.87
C TYR A 37 -1.38 6.76 -17.49
N LYS A 38 -0.58 7.53 -16.78
CA LYS A 38 0.72 7.09 -16.24
C LYS A 38 0.76 7.28 -14.74
N VAL A 39 1.25 6.27 -14.03
CA VAL A 39 1.51 6.35 -12.59
C VAL A 39 2.58 7.41 -12.33
N THR A 40 2.25 8.37 -11.48
CA THR A 40 3.14 9.48 -11.10
C THR A 40 3.69 9.29 -9.69
N LYS A 41 2.92 8.67 -8.80
CA LYS A 41 3.30 8.42 -7.42
C LYS A 41 2.59 7.18 -6.88
N VAL A 42 3.25 6.45 -6.00
CA VAL A 42 2.60 5.44 -5.16
C VAL A 42 3.08 5.59 -3.72
N LEU A 43 2.24 5.17 -2.78
CA LEU A 43 2.60 5.10 -1.37
C LEU A 43 1.76 4.05 -0.65
N TRP A 44 2.33 3.53 0.42
CA TRP A 44 1.63 2.82 1.48
C TRP A 44 1.42 3.75 2.66
N PHE A 45 0.29 3.60 3.35
CA PHE A 45 -0.05 4.44 4.49
C PHE A 45 -0.85 3.68 5.55
N ILE A 46 -0.70 4.14 6.79
CA ILE A 46 -1.53 3.74 7.95
C ILE A 46 -2.23 4.94 8.60
N LYS A 47 -1.83 6.16 8.23
CA LYS A 47 -2.31 7.44 8.79
C LYS A 47 -2.78 8.35 7.66
N VAL A 48 -3.79 9.14 7.96
CA VAL A 48 -4.37 10.15 7.06
C VAL A 48 -4.37 11.49 7.79
N LYS A 49 -4.01 12.56 7.09
CA LYS A 49 -4.02 13.94 7.60
C LYS A 49 -5.46 14.47 7.71
N ALA A 50 -5.62 15.63 8.36
CA ALA A 50 -6.93 16.26 8.54
C ALA A 50 -7.60 16.67 7.21
N ASP A 51 -6.82 16.89 6.16
CA ASP A 51 -7.28 17.20 4.80
C ASP A 51 -7.62 15.94 3.96
N GLY A 52 -7.46 14.75 4.54
CA GLY A 52 -7.70 13.48 3.86
C GLY A 52 -6.50 12.93 3.10
N GLU A 53 -5.35 13.63 3.08
CA GLU A 53 -4.17 13.11 2.38
C GLU A 53 -3.43 12.06 3.21
N PRO A 54 -3.08 10.90 2.61
CA PRO A 54 -2.35 9.85 3.29
C PRO A 54 -0.91 10.26 3.56
N VAL A 55 -0.37 9.77 4.69
CA VAL A 55 1.04 9.93 5.05
C VAL A 55 1.78 8.68 4.62
N ASP A 56 2.81 8.82 3.78
CA ASP A 56 3.64 7.70 3.34
C ASP A 56 4.33 7.07 4.55
N VAL A 57 4.23 5.75 4.73
CA VAL A 57 4.89 5.03 5.83
C VAL A 57 6.41 5.25 5.86
N ARG A 58 7.04 5.60 4.73
CA ARG A 58 8.47 5.92 4.67
C ARG A 58 8.82 7.25 5.31
N GLU A 59 7.86 8.15 5.48
CA GLU A 59 8.04 9.45 6.14
C GLU A 59 7.90 9.34 7.66
N ASP A 60 7.40 8.20 8.17
CA ASP A 60 7.23 7.97 9.60
C ASP A 60 8.56 7.52 10.24
N GLU A 61 8.99 8.24 11.28
CA GLU A 61 10.24 7.98 12.00
C GLU A 61 10.29 6.57 12.58
N GLU A 62 9.15 6.00 13.00
CA GLU A 62 9.09 4.63 13.53
C GLU A 62 9.45 3.57 12.47
N TYR A 63 9.30 3.90 11.20
CA TYR A 63 9.49 3.00 10.06
C TYR A 63 10.81 3.23 9.30
N GLN A 64 11.58 4.26 9.68
CA GLN A 64 12.86 4.58 9.05
C GLN A 64 13.83 3.39 9.10
N GLY A 65 14.41 3.07 7.94
CA GLY A 65 15.33 1.93 7.79
C GLY A 65 14.68 0.54 7.83
N ARG A 66 13.38 0.43 8.11
CA ARG A 66 12.64 -0.84 8.17
C ARG A 66 11.75 -1.09 6.96
N VAL A 67 11.36 -0.03 6.25
CA VAL A 67 10.44 -0.09 5.11
C VAL A 67 11.17 -0.10 3.76
N GLN A 68 10.74 -1.00 2.87
CA GLN A 68 11.19 -1.03 1.48
C GLN A 68 9.99 -1.23 0.54
N TYR A 69 10.00 -0.51 -0.59
CA TYR A 69 9.03 -0.71 -1.66
C TYR A 69 9.68 -1.48 -2.79
N THR A 70 8.98 -2.51 -3.27
CA THR A 70 9.40 -3.29 -4.44
C THR A 70 8.37 -3.10 -5.54
N GLN A 71 8.80 -2.53 -6.67
CA GLN A 71 7.99 -2.43 -7.89
C GLN A 71 8.71 -3.23 -8.96
N SER A 72 8.17 -4.41 -9.32
CA SER A 72 8.75 -5.23 -10.38
C SER A 72 8.09 -5.00 -11.74
N SER A 73 6.94 -4.34 -11.77
CA SER A 73 6.25 -3.90 -12.98
C SER A 73 5.49 -2.59 -12.76
N GLN A 74 4.90 -2.06 -13.82
CA GLN A 74 4.10 -0.83 -13.77
C GLN A 74 2.80 -0.96 -12.95
N ASN A 75 2.37 -2.19 -12.63
CA ASN A 75 1.07 -2.50 -12.03
C ASN A 75 1.19 -3.23 -10.70
N ASN A 76 2.37 -3.21 -10.08
CA ASN A 76 2.54 -3.75 -8.74
C ASN A 76 3.40 -2.85 -7.85
N CYS A 77 3.14 -2.96 -6.56
CA CYS A 77 3.99 -2.36 -5.54
C CYS A 77 3.84 -3.16 -4.26
N SER A 78 4.91 -3.82 -3.83
CA SER A 78 4.94 -4.53 -2.57
C SER A 78 5.57 -3.69 -1.48
N LEU A 79 5.01 -3.77 -0.28
CA LEU A 79 5.56 -3.21 0.95
C LEU A 79 6.27 -4.30 1.72
N ARG A 80 7.54 -4.11 2.02
CA ARG A 80 8.27 -4.93 2.99
C ARG A 80 8.55 -4.14 4.25
N ILE A 81 8.27 -4.72 5.41
CA ILE A 81 8.64 -4.18 6.71
C ILE A 81 9.48 -5.21 7.46
N THR A 82 10.64 -4.79 7.96
CA THR A 82 11.56 -5.64 8.72
C THR A 82 11.55 -5.26 10.21
N ASN A 83 12.04 -6.17 11.05
CA ASN A 83 12.13 -5.98 12.50
C ASN A 83 10.80 -5.51 13.11
N LEU A 84 9.76 -6.34 12.91
CA LEU A 84 8.40 -6.02 13.34
C LEU A 84 8.29 -5.90 14.87
N THR A 85 7.44 -4.98 15.30
CA THR A 85 7.10 -4.72 16.69
C THR A 85 5.58 -4.78 16.87
N GLU A 86 5.10 -4.88 18.12
CA GLU A 86 3.66 -4.83 18.39
C GLU A 86 2.98 -3.56 17.85
N ARG A 87 3.72 -2.44 17.74
CA ARG A 87 3.19 -1.17 17.18
C ARG A 87 2.92 -1.24 15.68
N ASP A 88 3.58 -2.17 14.98
CA ASP A 88 3.37 -2.36 13.55
C ASP A 88 2.03 -3.07 13.24
N ALA A 89 1.33 -3.59 14.26
CA ALA A 89 0.04 -4.25 14.13
C ALA A 89 -1.08 -3.25 13.76
N GLN A 90 -1.15 -2.94 12.47
CA GLN A 90 -1.99 -1.88 11.89
C GLN A 90 -2.65 -2.38 10.60
N THR A 91 -3.58 -1.60 10.04
CA THR A 91 -4.11 -1.82 8.69
C THR A 91 -3.38 -0.93 7.69
N TYR A 92 -2.62 -1.55 6.79
CA TYR A 92 -1.86 -0.89 5.74
C TYR A 92 -2.71 -0.77 4.47
N ARG A 93 -2.80 0.45 3.93
CA ARG A 93 -3.48 0.72 2.66
C ARG A 93 -2.47 1.19 1.61
N PHE A 94 -2.82 0.95 0.36
CA PHE A 94 -2.02 1.36 -0.79
C PHE A 94 -2.81 2.40 -1.59
N ARG A 95 -2.16 3.50 -1.96
CA ARG A 95 -2.69 4.49 -2.90
C ARG A 95 -1.70 4.71 -4.02
N PHE A 96 -2.23 4.80 -5.23
CA PHE A 96 -1.47 5.26 -6.38
C PHE A 96 -2.14 6.48 -7.01
N TYR A 97 -1.31 7.33 -7.60
CA TYR A 97 -1.69 8.53 -8.31
C TYR A 97 -1.25 8.37 -9.75
N THR A 98 -2.08 8.84 -10.66
CA THR A 98 -1.77 9.00 -12.08
C THR A 98 -1.95 10.45 -12.49
N ASP A 99 -1.64 10.74 -13.75
CA ASP A 99 -1.99 12.02 -14.39
C ASP A 99 -3.50 12.20 -14.66
N GLY A 100 -4.32 11.18 -14.40
CA GLY A 100 -5.78 11.20 -14.59
C GLY A 100 -6.63 11.08 -13.32
N GLY A 101 -6.01 10.88 -12.16
CA GLY A 101 -6.71 10.68 -10.89
C GLY A 101 -5.90 9.84 -9.92
N ASP A 102 -6.54 9.35 -8.88
CA ASP A 102 -5.93 8.50 -7.87
C ASP A 102 -6.91 7.43 -7.41
N TYR A 103 -6.37 6.36 -6.80
CA TYR A 103 -7.18 5.28 -6.27
C TYR A 103 -6.53 4.66 -5.05
N THR A 104 -7.34 4.42 -4.03
CA THR A 104 -6.94 3.76 -2.78
C THR A 104 -7.53 2.36 -2.74
N GLY A 105 -6.69 1.38 -2.44
CA GLY A 105 -7.14 0.01 -2.20
C GLY A 105 -7.81 -0.12 -0.84
N GLU A 106 -9.05 -0.61 -0.85
CA GLU A 106 -9.83 -0.94 0.33
C GLU A 106 -10.09 -2.46 0.38
N PRO A 107 -10.21 -3.06 1.58
CA PRO A 107 -10.15 -2.45 2.91
C PRO A 107 -8.72 -2.20 3.43
N GLY A 108 -7.69 -2.54 2.64
CA GLY A 108 -6.30 -2.63 3.08
C GLY A 108 -5.93 -4.02 3.60
N VAL A 109 -4.76 -4.13 4.23
CA VAL A 109 -4.22 -5.37 4.78
C VAL A 109 -3.93 -5.19 6.27
N SER A 110 -4.54 -6.01 7.10
CA SER A 110 -4.38 -5.97 8.56
C SER A 110 -3.24 -6.87 9.01
N LEU A 111 -2.29 -6.32 9.76
CA LEU A 111 -1.20 -7.05 10.39
C LEU A 111 -1.49 -7.30 11.87
N SER A 112 -1.31 -8.54 12.32
CA SER A 112 -1.14 -8.86 13.73
C SER A 112 0.30 -9.27 14.02
N VAL A 113 0.85 -8.80 15.13
CA VAL A 113 2.20 -9.16 15.59
C VAL A 113 2.10 -9.79 16.97
N THR A 114 2.70 -10.97 17.15
CA THR A 114 2.64 -11.78 18.39
C THR A 114 3.97 -12.40 18.76
#